data_AF-A0A2E2HCD0-F1
#
_entry.id   AF-A0A2E2HCD0-F1
#
_cell.length_a   1.000
_cell.length_b   1.000
_cell.length_c   1.000
_cell.angle_alpha   90.00
_cell.angle_beta   90.00
_cell.angle_gamma   90.00
#
_symmetry.space_group_name_H-M   'P 1'
#
loop_
_entity.id
_entity.type
_entity.pdbx_description
1 polymer ?
#
loop_
_entity_poly.entity_id
_entity_poly.type
_entity_poly.pdbx_seq_one_letter_code
_entity_poly.pdbx_strand_id
1 'polypeptide(L)'
;MGIYKTKRSPYWQGRVKVRGQLFRTSLGTTKKVDAKKLFDKWATETRERKTKYAKEKKPIKVPHLFALYFIFQKTKFVDHQEPKVSEDNFKYTQNRWIDFLGSNSYVHDLNLDSLLDDYKIAAKNRKVRNRKKRGVSNKTINIELGFLRAAYKYAKKRKEFLLCEEPEWIDFQEEVEETKGKGMSPENNALLIANSKPHAQNCEYFRSITGLRKGNQMNLKTEMIDWEEMIITFKQKGNRTFELPITPSIENFLKGGKIYDHESNENHIARVKELNLTKPGNVFLYKGKPFKSIRKTHTTSQKNLGFTKIYNEHSSRHTVGKIVGKLSGRDKVMKTLGHSNIKTSKIYDDSDLEVREQELKKIGDMVSTMVSTMQKGKEDISQK
;
A
#
# COMPACT_ATOMS: atom_id res chain seq x y z
N MET A 1 -34.48 29.39 -3.53
CA MET A 1 -35.34 28.32 -2.96
C MET A 1 -36.77 28.68 -3.29
N GLY A 2 -37.68 27.70 -3.45
CA GLY A 2 -39.06 27.98 -3.82
C GLY A 2 -39.68 26.91 -4.71
N ILE A 3 -40.79 27.26 -5.35
CA ILE A 3 -41.51 26.39 -6.29
C ILE A 3 -41.06 26.62 -7.74
N TYR A 4 -41.04 25.57 -8.55
CA TYR A 4 -40.68 25.63 -9.97
C TYR A 4 -41.40 24.54 -10.76
N LYS A 5 -41.46 24.68 -12.10
CA LYS A 5 -42.08 23.68 -13.00
C LYS A 5 -40.98 23.03 -13.86
N THR A 6 -41.01 21.72 -14.03
CA THR A 6 -40.08 21.01 -14.92
C THR A 6 -40.72 20.77 -16.28
N LYS A 7 -39.94 20.70 -17.35
CA LYS A 7 -40.46 20.43 -18.71
C LYS A 7 -41.16 19.07 -18.83
N ARG A 8 -40.88 18.13 -17.92
CA ARG A 8 -41.33 16.73 -17.97
C ARG A 8 -42.51 16.43 -17.04
N SER A 9 -43.01 17.40 -16.28
CA SER A 9 -44.11 17.17 -15.34
C SER A 9 -45.12 18.33 -15.37
N PRO A 10 -46.42 18.03 -15.40
CA PRO A 10 -47.44 19.07 -15.29
C PRO A 10 -47.51 19.68 -13.88
N TYR A 11 -46.93 19.01 -12.87
CA TYR A 11 -47.00 19.40 -11.47
C TYR A 11 -45.86 20.33 -11.04
N TRP A 12 -46.19 21.28 -10.16
CA TRP A 12 -45.20 22.12 -9.49
C TRP A 12 -44.30 21.30 -8.56
N GLN A 13 -43.02 21.66 -8.52
CA GLN A 13 -42.00 21.06 -7.67
C GLN A 13 -41.55 22.07 -6.61
N GLY A 14 -41.29 21.60 -5.39
CA GLY A 14 -40.75 22.39 -4.29
C GLY A 14 -39.26 22.13 -4.08
N ARG A 15 -38.48 23.17 -3.79
CA ARG A 15 -37.06 23.06 -3.40
C ARG A 15 -36.76 23.92 -2.17
N VAL A 16 -36.35 23.27 -1.07
CA VAL A 16 -35.91 23.94 0.17
C VAL A 16 -34.52 23.41 0.58
N LYS A 17 -33.67 24.29 1.10
CA LYS A 17 -32.36 23.97 1.68
C LYS A 17 -32.50 24.09 3.20
N VAL A 18 -32.23 23.02 3.93
CA VAL A 18 -32.28 23.01 5.40
C VAL A 18 -30.95 22.46 5.89
N ARG A 19 -30.15 23.32 6.54
CA ARG A 19 -28.80 22.99 7.06
C ARG A 19 -27.89 22.35 5.99
N GLY A 20 -27.65 23.07 4.89
CA GLY A 20 -26.84 22.54 3.77
C GLY A 20 -27.64 21.64 2.83
N GLN A 21 -28.41 20.70 3.38
CA GLN A 21 -29.09 19.68 2.59
C GLN A 21 -30.25 20.22 1.75
N LEU A 22 -30.26 19.85 0.47
CA LEU A 22 -31.32 20.21 -0.47
C LEU A 22 -32.42 19.15 -0.52
N PHE A 23 -33.65 19.55 -0.23
CA PHE A 23 -34.84 18.71 -0.36
C PHE A 23 -35.65 19.14 -1.56
N ARG A 24 -36.15 18.15 -2.29
CA ARG A 24 -37.06 18.33 -3.43
C ARG A 24 -38.28 17.45 -3.25
N THR A 25 -39.44 17.95 -3.63
CA THR A 25 -40.67 17.15 -3.68
C THR A 25 -41.57 17.63 -4.81
N SER A 26 -42.37 16.72 -5.35
CA SER A 26 -43.53 17.12 -6.15
C SER A 26 -44.61 17.65 -5.20
N LEU A 27 -45.28 18.72 -5.61
CA LEU A 27 -46.39 19.33 -4.86
C LEU A 27 -47.75 18.82 -5.36
N GLY A 28 -47.78 17.98 -6.40
CA GLY A 28 -48.99 17.28 -6.85
C GLY A 28 -50.10 18.15 -7.45
N THR A 29 -49.85 19.46 -7.65
CA THR A 29 -50.83 20.39 -8.23
C THR A 29 -50.28 21.08 -9.46
N THR A 30 -51.16 21.40 -10.41
CA THR A 30 -50.85 22.18 -11.63
C THR A 30 -51.05 23.69 -11.41
N LYS A 31 -51.80 24.08 -10.37
CA LYS A 31 -52.12 25.47 -10.02
C LYS A 31 -51.02 26.08 -9.14
N LYS A 32 -50.48 27.24 -9.55
CA LYS A 32 -49.36 27.91 -8.86
C LYS A 32 -49.70 28.38 -7.45
N VAL A 33 -50.94 28.84 -7.23
CA VAL A 33 -51.41 29.34 -5.93
C VAL A 33 -51.44 28.21 -4.90
N ASP A 34 -52.03 27.07 -5.26
CA ASP A 34 -52.07 25.88 -4.41
C ASP A 34 -50.67 25.32 -4.16
N ALA A 35 -49.80 25.34 -5.18
CA ALA A 35 -48.41 24.92 -5.05
C ALA A 35 -47.66 25.75 -4.00
N LYS A 36 -47.88 27.07 -3.93
CA LYS A 36 -47.23 27.92 -2.93
C LYS A 36 -47.66 27.53 -1.51
N LYS A 37 -48.96 27.33 -1.28
CA LYS A 37 -49.49 26.90 0.04
C LYS A 37 -48.93 25.53 0.46
N LEU A 38 -48.94 24.57 -0.46
CA LEU A 38 -48.38 23.23 -0.21
C LEU A 38 -46.87 23.28 0.05
N PHE A 39 -46.14 24.14 -0.68
CA PHE A 39 -44.71 24.33 -0.46
C PHE A 39 -44.41 24.94 0.92
N ASP A 40 -45.12 25.98 1.33
CA ASP A 40 -44.87 26.63 2.63
C ASP A 40 -45.14 25.67 3.79
N LYS A 41 -46.22 24.88 3.72
CA LYS A 41 -46.52 23.80 4.68
C LYS A 41 -45.41 22.76 4.69
N TRP A 42 -45.09 22.17 3.53
CA TRP A 42 -44.05 21.14 3.42
C TRP A 42 -42.66 21.63 3.84
N ALA A 43 -42.29 22.86 3.48
CA ALA A 43 -41.02 23.46 3.85
C ALA A 43 -40.91 23.66 5.37
N THR A 44 -42.00 24.07 6.02
CA THR A 44 -42.10 24.22 7.48
C THR A 44 -41.98 22.86 8.16
N GLU A 45 -42.80 21.88 7.77
CA GLU A 45 -42.72 20.50 8.28
C GLU A 45 -41.33 19.88 8.06
N THR A 46 -40.71 20.15 6.91
CA THR A 46 -39.36 19.66 6.59
C THR A 46 -38.31 20.28 7.51
N ARG A 47 -38.41 21.59 7.79
CA ARG A 47 -37.54 22.30 8.75
C ARG A 47 -37.75 21.78 10.17
N GLU A 48 -38.99 21.63 10.61
CA GLU A 48 -39.35 21.15 11.96
C GLU A 48 -38.93 19.71 12.17
N ARG A 49 -39.27 18.80 11.24
CA ARG A 49 -38.87 17.40 11.29
C ARG A 49 -37.36 17.27 11.41
N LYS A 50 -36.60 18.01 10.58
CA LYS A 50 -35.13 18.01 10.65
C LYS A 50 -34.60 18.61 11.94
N THR A 51 -35.29 19.60 12.50
CA THR A 51 -34.93 20.21 13.78
C THR A 51 -35.18 19.24 14.95
N LYS A 52 -36.30 18.51 14.95
CA LYS A 52 -36.60 17.45 15.92
C LYS A 52 -35.58 16.29 15.84
N TYR A 53 -35.32 15.78 14.64
CA TYR A 53 -34.28 14.77 14.41
C TYR A 53 -32.88 15.24 14.82
N ALA A 54 -32.62 16.55 14.80
CA ALA A 54 -31.34 17.10 15.27
C ALA A 54 -31.27 17.22 16.80
N LYS A 55 -32.40 17.47 17.48
CA LYS A 55 -32.46 17.50 18.96
C LYS A 55 -32.13 16.13 19.58
N GLU A 56 -32.46 15.05 18.87
CA GLU A 56 -32.18 13.68 19.32
C GLU A 56 -30.72 13.24 19.09
N LYS A 57 -29.98 13.95 18.23
CA LYS A 57 -28.61 13.58 17.84
C LYS A 57 -27.56 14.38 18.60
N LYS A 58 -26.50 13.71 19.00
CA LYS A 58 -25.39 14.32 19.74
C LYS A 58 -24.46 15.05 18.76
N PRO A 59 -24.11 16.33 19.02
CA PRO A 59 -23.05 16.98 18.26
C PRO A 59 -21.71 16.28 18.53
N ILE A 60 -20.87 16.16 17.50
CA ILE A 60 -19.54 15.55 17.62
C ILE A 60 -18.49 16.50 17.08
N LYS A 61 -17.39 16.67 17.84
CA LYS A 61 -16.22 17.45 17.39
C LYS A 61 -15.32 16.61 16.49
N VAL A 62 -14.55 17.27 15.62
CA VAL A 62 -13.63 16.61 14.68
C VAL A 62 -12.66 15.63 15.37
N PRO A 63 -11.96 15.97 16.47
CA PRO A 63 -11.06 15.02 17.12
C PRO A 63 -11.78 13.77 17.62
N HIS A 64 -13.00 13.93 18.17
CA HIS A 64 -13.81 12.82 18.66
C HIS A 64 -14.26 11.89 17.53
N LEU A 65 -14.57 12.43 16.34
CA LEU A 65 -14.88 11.62 15.16
C LEU A 65 -13.75 10.64 14.84
N PHE A 66 -12.52 11.14 14.79
CA PHE A 66 -11.35 10.29 14.50
C PHE A 66 -11.01 9.35 15.65
N ALA A 67 -11.12 9.79 16.90
CA ALA A 67 -10.89 8.94 18.06
C ALA A 67 -11.85 7.74 18.11
N LEU A 68 -13.14 7.97 17.82
CA LEU A 68 -14.13 6.89 17.74
C LEU A 68 -13.78 5.88 16.64
N TYR A 69 -13.41 6.37 15.45
CA TYR A 69 -13.02 5.49 14.36
C TYR A 69 -11.70 4.75 14.66
N PHE A 70 -10.76 5.41 15.34
CA PHE A 70 -9.51 4.81 15.78
C PHE A 70 -9.74 3.65 16.74
N ILE A 71 -10.58 3.83 17.78
CA ILE A 71 -10.93 2.77 18.74
C ILE A 71 -11.51 1.55 18.00
N PHE A 72 -12.44 1.79 17.07
CA PHE A 72 -13.01 0.73 16.24
C PHE A 72 -11.99 0.00 15.35
N GLN A 73 -10.97 0.72 14.86
CA GLN A 73 -9.91 0.11 14.05
C GLN A 73 -8.84 -0.55 14.90
N LYS A 74 -8.60 -0.07 16.12
CA LYS A 74 -7.63 -0.62 17.06
C LYS A 74 -7.92 -2.06 17.41
N THR A 75 -9.20 -2.42 17.57
CA THR A 75 -9.60 -3.83 17.75
C THR A 75 -9.14 -4.71 16.58
N LYS A 76 -9.05 -4.16 15.37
CA LYS A 76 -8.57 -4.86 14.16
C LYS A 76 -7.07 -4.74 13.92
N PHE A 77 -6.37 -3.85 14.62
CA PHE A 77 -4.92 -3.71 14.55
C PHE A 77 -4.22 -4.80 15.36
N VAL A 78 -4.82 -5.22 16.48
CA VAL A 78 -4.29 -6.29 17.34
C VAL A 78 -4.32 -7.65 16.63
N ASP A 79 -5.34 -7.92 15.81
CA ASP A 79 -5.52 -9.21 15.13
C ASP A 79 -4.68 -9.37 13.85
N HIS A 80 -3.88 -8.37 13.47
CA HIS A 80 -3.13 -8.39 12.22
C HIS A 80 -1.67 -8.00 12.47
N GLN A 81 -0.76 -8.98 12.35
CA GLN A 81 0.70 -8.77 12.49
C GLN A 81 1.28 -7.68 11.55
N GLU A 82 0.55 -7.27 10.50
CA GLU A 82 0.82 -6.07 9.71
C GLU A 82 -0.49 -5.44 9.21
N PRO A 83 -1.08 -4.47 9.92
CA PRO A 83 -2.30 -3.83 9.47
C PRO A 83 -2.07 -3.11 8.14
N LYS A 84 -3.13 -2.98 7.30
CA LYS A 84 -3.02 -2.27 6.00
C LYS A 84 -2.51 -0.83 6.15
N VAL A 85 -2.65 -0.28 7.36
CA VAL A 85 -2.21 1.04 7.80
C VAL A 85 -1.62 0.83 9.19
N SER A 86 -0.38 1.27 9.42
CA SER A 86 0.18 1.28 10.78
C SER A 86 -0.57 2.26 11.67
N GLU A 87 -0.61 1.99 12.97
CA GLU A 87 -1.17 2.92 13.97
C GLU A 87 -0.57 4.34 13.81
N ASP A 88 0.72 4.43 13.56
CA ASP A 88 1.41 5.70 13.31
C ASP A 88 0.88 6.44 12.08
N ASN A 89 0.66 5.73 10.96
CA ASN A 89 0.10 6.35 9.75
C ASN A 89 -1.34 6.82 9.98
N PHE A 90 -2.11 6.10 10.80
CA PHE A 90 -3.44 6.53 11.21
C PHE A 90 -3.37 7.81 12.03
N LYS A 91 -2.61 7.81 13.13
CA LYS A 91 -2.45 8.98 14.03
C LYS A 91 -1.94 10.20 13.26
N TYR A 92 -0.98 9.99 12.38
CA TYR A 92 -0.42 11.03 11.52
C TYR A 92 -1.49 11.65 10.60
N THR A 93 -2.32 10.81 9.97
CA THR A 93 -3.39 11.28 9.08
C THR A 93 -4.53 11.95 9.85
N GLN A 94 -4.88 11.41 11.03
CA GLN A 94 -5.85 12.00 11.94
C GLN A 94 -5.44 13.41 12.34
N ASN A 95 -4.20 13.59 12.81
CA ASN A 95 -3.73 14.90 13.26
C ASN A 95 -3.79 15.93 12.13
N ARG A 96 -3.41 15.54 10.91
CA ARG A 96 -3.52 16.42 9.73
C ARG A 96 -4.94 16.88 9.45
N TRP A 97 -5.93 16.00 9.61
CA TRP A 97 -7.33 16.38 9.44
C TRP A 97 -7.84 17.24 10.59
N ILE A 98 -7.43 16.96 11.82
CA ILE A 98 -7.77 17.78 12.99
C ILE A 98 -7.19 19.19 12.83
N ASP A 99 -5.93 19.31 12.43
CA ASP A 99 -5.26 20.59 12.21
C ASP A 99 -5.95 21.39 11.10
N PHE A 100 -6.36 20.71 10.02
CA PHE A 100 -7.00 21.35 8.88
C PHE A 100 -8.45 21.76 9.14
N LEU A 101 -9.27 20.88 9.72
CA LEU A 101 -10.69 21.13 9.96
C LEU A 101 -10.94 21.92 11.26
N GLY A 102 -9.95 22.00 12.15
CA GLY A 102 -10.03 22.64 13.45
C GLY A 102 -10.39 21.65 14.57
N SER A 103 -9.61 21.66 15.66
CA SER A 103 -9.81 20.80 16.83
C SER A 103 -11.09 21.11 17.61
N ASN A 104 -11.56 22.34 17.55
CA ASN A 104 -12.79 22.79 18.21
C ASN A 104 -14.03 22.74 17.33
N SER A 105 -13.88 22.46 16.04
CA SER A 105 -14.98 22.44 15.08
C SER A 105 -15.91 21.26 15.33
N TYR A 106 -17.21 21.52 15.25
CA TYR A 106 -18.23 20.47 15.22
C TYR A 106 -18.44 19.98 13.79
N VAL A 107 -18.56 18.67 13.62
CA VAL A 107 -18.67 18.06 12.29
C VAL A 107 -19.91 18.55 11.53
N HIS A 108 -21.01 18.85 12.23
CA HIS A 108 -22.24 19.32 11.59
C HIS A 108 -22.22 20.76 11.10
N ASP A 109 -21.25 21.57 11.55
CA ASP A 109 -21.06 22.94 11.11
C ASP A 109 -20.12 23.03 9.89
N LEU A 110 -19.46 21.93 9.53
CA LEU A 110 -18.53 21.89 8.41
C LEU A 110 -19.27 21.86 7.07
N ASN A 111 -18.76 22.65 6.11
CA ASN A 111 -19.07 22.47 4.70
C ASN A 111 -17.96 21.61 4.05
N LEU A 112 -18.09 20.28 4.14
CA LEU A 112 -17.05 19.38 3.64
C LEU A 112 -16.78 19.55 2.14
N ASP A 113 -17.81 19.82 1.34
CA ASP A 113 -17.69 19.98 -0.11
C ASP A 113 -16.66 21.08 -0.47
N SER A 114 -16.80 22.25 0.15
CA SER A 114 -15.84 23.37 -0.02
C SER A 114 -14.48 23.06 0.61
N LEU A 115 -14.47 22.49 1.82
CA LEU A 115 -13.24 22.27 2.58
C LEU A 115 -12.33 21.20 1.96
N LEU A 116 -12.89 20.25 1.21
CA LEU A 116 -12.10 19.18 0.60
C LEU A 116 -11.25 19.70 -0.57
N ASP A 117 -11.73 20.68 -1.34
CA ASP A 117 -10.90 21.31 -2.38
C ASP A 117 -9.81 22.19 -1.77
N ASP A 118 -10.14 22.96 -0.74
CA ASP A 118 -9.15 23.73 0.04
C ASP A 118 -8.07 22.80 0.62
N TYR A 119 -8.47 21.62 1.10
CA TYR A 119 -7.53 20.62 1.60
C TYR A 119 -6.57 20.13 0.52
N LYS A 120 -7.08 19.85 -0.69
CA LYS A 120 -6.26 19.37 -1.82
C LYS A 120 -5.22 20.43 -2.20
N ILE A 121 -5.63 21.69 -2.28
CA ILE A 121 -4.74 22.83 -2.54
C ILE A 121 -3.68 22.93 -1.42
N ALA A 122 -4.11 22.92 -0.16
CA ALA A 122 -3.21 22.99 0.99
C ALA A 122 -2.23 21.81 1.04
N ALA A 123 -2.68 20.59 0.71
CA ALA A 123 -1.85 19.38 0.69
C ALA A 123 -0.81 19.43 -0.44
N LYS A 124 -1.17 19.94 -1.62
CA LYS A 124 -0.24 20.15 -2.75
C LYS A 124 0.79 21.24 -2.44
N ASN A 125 0.41 22.27 -1.68
CA ASN A 125 1.31 23.36 -1.28
C ASN A 125 2.13 23.04 -0.02
N ARG A 126 1.81 21.96 0.71
CA ARG A 126 2.50 21.59 1.95
C ARG A 126 3.96 21.25 1.68
N LYS A 127 4.89 22.04 2.25
CA LYS A 127 6.32 21.71 2.28
C LYS A 127 6.52 20.45 3.13
N VAL A 128 6.73 19.32 2.47
CA VAL A 128 7.08 18.08 3.18
C VAL A 128 8.55 18.17 3.59
N ARG A 129 8.83 17.99 4.89
CA ARG A 129 10.17 18.15 5.53
C ARG A 129 11.32 17.46 4.76
N ASN A 130 11.02 16.38 4.03
CA ASN A 130 11.98 15.60 3.23
C ASN A 130 11.78 15.68 1.70
N ARG A 131 10.87 16.53 1.21
CA ARG A 131 10.64 16.79 -0.23
C ARG A 131 10.56 18.30 -0.43
N LYS A 132 11.70 18.98 -0.31
CA LYS A 132 11.81 20.45 -0.40
C LYS A 132 11.23 21.07 -1.70
N LYS A 133 10.89 20.27 -2.73
CA LYS A 133 10.42 20.74 -4.04
C LYS A 133 9.09 20.14 -4.54
N ARG A 134 8.48 19.17 -3.84
CA ARG A 134 7.25 18.51 -4.33
C ARG A 134 6.28 18.31 -3.17
N GLY A 135 5.06 18.79 -3.34
CA GLY A 135 3.95 18.64 -2.40
C GLY A 135 3.57 17.18 -2.11
N VAL A 136 2.45 17.00 -1.41
CA VAL A 136 1.87 15.69 -1.17
C VAL A 136 1.40 15.10 -2.51
N SER A 137 1.68 13.81 -2.75
CA SER A 137 1.26 13.16 -4.00
C SER A 137 -0.24 12.89 -4.03
N ASN A 138 -0.85 12.89 -5.20
CA ASN A 138 -2.27 12.54 -5.42
C ASN A 138 -2.68 11.23 -4.73
N LYS A 139 -1.85 10.19 -4.83
CA LYS A 139 -2.07 8.93 -4.09
C LYS A 139 -2.17 9.13 -2.57
N THR A 140 -1.33 9.99 -2.01
CA THR A 140 -1.34 10.25 -0.55
C THR A 140 -2.59 11.03 -0.16
N ILE A 141 -2.98 12.04 -0.96
CA ILE A 141 -4.23 12.78 -0.78
C ILE A 141 -5.42 11.81 -0.78
N ASN A 142 -5.50 10.89 -1.74
CA ASN A 142 -6.57 9.89 -1.81
C ASN A 142 -6.59 8.94 -0.60
N ILE A 143 -5.41 8.58 -0.07
CA ILE A 143 -5.31 7.79 1.16
C ILE A 143 -5.90 8.59 2.32
N GLU A 144 -5.52 9.86 2.47
CA GLU A 144 -6.00 10.75 3.54
C GLU A 144 -7.51 10.98 3.45
N LEU A 145 -8.04 11.25 2.25
CA LEU A 145 -9.48 11.33 1.98
C LEU A 145 -10.20 10.02 2.35
N GLY A 146 -9.58 8.88 2.05
CA GLY A 146 -10.08 7.57 2.44
C GLY A 146 -10.28 7.42 3.95
N PHE A 147 -9.38 7.98 4.77
CA PHE A 147 -9.53 7.97 6.24
C PHE A 147 -10.69 8.83 6.71
N LEU A 148 -10.79 10.08 6.24
CA LEU A 148 -11.89 10.97 6.60
C LEU A 148 -13.24 10.35 6.19
N ARG A 149 -13.34 9.84 4.96
CA ARG A 149 -14.51 9.12 4.46
C ARG A 149 -14.88 7.94 5.37
N ALA A 150 -13.90 7.14 5.76
CA ALA A 150 -14.16 5.97 6.60
C ALA A 150 -14.62 6.35 8.01
N ALA A 151 -13.99 7.36 8.63
CA ALA A 151 -14.40 7.88 9.93
C ALA A 151 -15.83 8.46 9.88
N TYR A 152 -16.12 9.26 8.85
CA TYR A 152 -17.43 9.84 8.61
C TYR A 152 -18.52 8.76 8.44
N LYS A 153 -18.28 7.78 7.56
CA LYS A 153 -19.21 6.66 7.33
C LYS A 153 -19.43 5.82 8.58
N TYR A 154 -18.39 5.62 9.38
CA TYR A 154 -18.50 4.93 10.67
C TYR A 154 -19.43 5.68 11.63
N ALA A 155 -19.24 7.00 11.80
CA ALA A 155 -20.14 7.82 12.62
C ALA A 155 -21.58 7.86 12.08
N LYS A 156 -21.74 7.95 10.75
CA LYS A 156 -23.06 7.92 10.08
C LYS A 156 -23.80 6.60 10.38
N LYS A 157 -23.11 5.47 10.36
CA LYS A 157 -23.69 4.14 10.65
C LYS A 157 -24.26 4.04 12.06
N ARG A 158 -23.65 4.73 13.03
CA ARG A 158 -24.12 4.74 14.43
C ARG A 158 -25.42 5.50 14.64
N LYS A 159 -25.83 6.37 13.70
CA LYS A 159 -27.08 7.17 13.73
C LYS A 159 -27.26 8.12 14.93
N GLU A 160 -26.41 8.05 15.95
CA GLU A 160 -26.44 8.87 17.17
C GLU A 160 -25.87 10.28 17.00
N PHE A 161 -25.09 10.52 15.94
CA PHE A 161 -24.37 11.78 15.75
C PHE A 161 -25.03 12.72 14.75
N LEU A 162 -24.97 14.01 15.06
CA LEU A 162 -25.28 15.09 14.13
C LEU A 162 -24.05 15.35 13.27
N LEU A 163 -24.20 15.11 11.96
CA LEU A 163 -23.16 15.26 10.95
C LEU A 163 -23.61 16.30 9.91
N CYS A 164 -22.65 16.84 9.16
CA CYS A 164 -22.92 17.73 8.04
C CYS A 164 -23.49 16.96 6.83
N GLU A 165 -23.63 17.64 5.69
CA GLU A 165 -23.96 16.96 4.44
C GLU A 165 -22.77 16.13 3.97
N GLU A 166 -23.04 14.90 3.52
CA GLU A 166 -21.99 14.02 3.00
C GLU A 166 -21.62 14.48 1.58
N PRO A 167 -20.34 14.76 1.30
CA PRO A 167 -19.91 15.12 -0.05
C PRO A 167 -19.93 13.88 -0.97
N GLU A 168 -20.00 14.11 -2.26
CA GLU A 168 -19.78 13.06 -3.27
C GLU A 168 -18.29 12.72 -3.33
N TRP A 169 -17.84 11.83 -2.44
CA TRP A 169 -16.42 11.50 -2.23
C TRP A 169 -15.62 11.15 -3.51
N ILE A 170 -16.29 10.68 -4.56
CA ILE A 170 -15.66 10.33 -5.83
C ILE A 170 -15.12 11.57 -6.55
N ASP A 171 -15.83 12.70 -6.44
CA ASP A 171 -15.49 13.97 -7.11
C ASP A 171 -14.20 14.57 -6.54
N PHE A 172 -13.84 14.19 -5.31
CA PHE A 172 -12.64 14.66 -4.64
C PHE A 172 -11.41 13.76 -4.85
N GLN A 173 -11.57 12.61 -5.52
CA GLN A 173 -10.43 11.72 -5.79
C GLN A 173 -9.51 12.34 -6.83
N GLU A 174 -8.23 12.42 -6.50
CA GLU A 174 -7.20 12.85 -7.44
C GLU A 174 -6.83 11.71 -8.37
N GLU A 175 -6.59 12.03 -9.64
CA GLU A 175 -6.05 11.05 -10.58
C GLU A 175 -4.64 10.63 -10.13
N VAL A 176 -4.40 9.32 -10.08
CA VAL A 176 -3.10 8.78 -9.71
C VAL A 176 -2.42 8.31 -10.98
N GLU A 177 -1.37 9.02 -11.40
CA GLU A 177 -0.54 8.59 -12.51
C GLU A 177 -0.10 7.13 -12.32
N GLU A 178 -0.32 6.33 -13.35
CA GLU A 178 0.20 4.97 -13.38
C GLU A 178 1.72 5.01 -13.40
N THR A 179 2.34 4.58 -12.30
CA THR A 179 3.78 4.43 -12.23
C THR A 179 4.24 3.31 -13.17
N LYS A 180 4.61 3.66 -14.42
CA LYS A 180 5.22 2.73 -15.37
C LYS A 180 6.57 2.22 -14.84
N GLY A 181 6.81 0.91 -14.94
CA GLY A 181 8.14 0.32 -14.80
C GLY A 181 8.76 0.34 -13.39
N LYS A 182 8.17 -0.35 -12.41
CA LYS A 182 8.75 -0.49 -11.05
C LYS A 182 9.91 -1.47 -10.93
N GLY A 183 10.03 -2.43 -11.86
CA GLY A 183 11.15 -3.38 -11.89
C GLY A 183 12.32 -2.86 -12.72
N MET A 184 13.54 -3.16 -12.28
CA MET A 184 14.78 -3.00 -13.04
C MET A 184 14.87 -4.04 -14.17
N SER A 185 15.76 -3.83 -15.14
CA SER A 185 16.06 -4.86 -16.13
C SER A 185 16.84 -6.01 -15.46
N PRO A 186 16.78 -7.24 -16.01
CA PRO A 186 17.57 -8.37 -15.49
C PRO A 186 19.08 -8.08 -15.45
N GLU A 187 19.60 -7.35 -16.43
CA GLU A 187 21.02 -6.98 -16.55
C GLU A 187 21.42 -6.01 -15.43
N ASN A 188 20.62 -4.97 -15.18
CA ASN A 188 20.85 -4.05 -14.06
C ASN A 188 20.77 -4.77 -12.71
N ASN A 189 19.87 -5.75 -12.58
CA ASN A 189 19.76 -6.55 -11.37
C ASN A 189 21.01 -7.42 -11.16
N ALA A 190 21.50 -8.09 -12.20
CA ALA A 190 22.72 -8.89 -12.15
C ALA A 190 23.96 -8.04 -11.86
N LEU A 191 24.09 -6.88 -12.52
CA LEU A 191 25.16 -5.92 -12.30
C LEU A 191 25.17 -5.40 -10.85
N LEU A 192 23.98 -5.15 -10.29
CA LEU A 192 23.83 -4.73 -8.90
C LEU A 192 24.25 -5.83 -7.91
N ILE A 193 23.89 -7.09 -8.16
CA ILE A 193 24.33 -8.23 -7.34
C ILE A 193 25.86 -8.37 -7.40
N ALA A 194 26.43 -8.38 -8.61
CA ALA A 194 27.86 -8.55 -8.84
C ALA A 194 28.72 -7.51 -8.11
N ASN A 195 28.23 -6.28 -7.96
CA ASN A 195 28.99 -5.16 -7.40
C ASN A 195 28.51 -4.69 -6.02
N SER A 196 27.62 -5.45 -5.37
CA SER A 196 27.17 -5.13 -4.02
C SER A 196 28.18 -5.59 -2.96
N LYS A 197 28.21 -4.89 -1.82
CA LYS A 197 28.99 -5.33 -0.65
C LYS A 197 28.49 -6.71 -0.18
N PRO A 198 29.34 -7.57 0.41
CA PRO A 198 29.00 -8.98 0.70
C PRO A 198 27.64 -9.20 1.41
N HIS A 199 27.38 -8.49 2.52
CA HIS A 199 26.09 -8.55 3.23
C HIS A 199 24.88 -8.12 2.37
N ALA A 200 25.06 -7.13 1.49
CA ALA A 200 24.01 -6.67 0.59
C ALA A 200 23.87 -7.60 -0.61
N GLN A 201 24.97 -8.16 -1.12
CA GLN A 201 24.97 -9.15 -2.21
C GLN A 201 24.16 -10.38 -1.84
N ASN A 202 24.33 -10.92 -0.63
CA ASN A 202 23.46 -11.97 -0.08
C ASN A 202 21.98 -11.60 -0.19
N CYS A 203 21.65 -10.36 0.17
CA CYS A 203 20.27 -9.91 0.18
C CYS A 203 19.70 -9.68 -1.23
N GLU A 204 20.47 -9.06 -2.12
CA GLU A 204 20.05 -8.84 -3.50
C GLU A 204 19.89 -10.18 -4.22
N TYR A 205 20.89 -11.06 -4.14
CA TYR A 205 20.86 -12.38 -4.79
C TYR A 205 19.67 -13.21 -4.31
N PHE A 206 19.50 -13.38 -3.00
CA PHE A 206 18.41 -14.16 -2.46
C PHE A 206 17.04 -13.58 -2.84
N ARG A 207 16.90 -12.24 -2.88
CA ARG A 207 15.65 -11.61 -3.32
C ARG A 207 15.41 -11.80 -4.82
N SER A 208 16.45 -11.82 -5.63
CA SER A 208 16.36 -12.01 -7.07
C SER A 208 16.03 -13.44 -7.47
N ILE A 209 16.39 -14.44 -6.65
CA ILE A 209 16.00 -15.83 -6.91
C ILE A 209 14.67 -16.21 -6.26
N THR A 210 14.28 -15.60 -5.12
CA THR A 210 13.05 -15.95 -4.39
C THR A 210 11.87 -15.01 -4.68
N GLY A 211 12.16 -13.79 -5.12
CA GLY A 211 11.17 -12.72 -5.24
C GLY A 211 10.55 -12.28 -3.91
N LEU A 212 11.07 -12.66 -2.73
CA LEU A 212 10.45 -12.39 -1.43
C LEU A 212 10.22 -10.90 -1.13
N ARG A 213 9.25 -10.63 -0.23
CA ARG A 213 9.09 -9.30 0.37
C ARG A 213 10.27 -9.00 1.28
N LYS A 214 10.65 -7.71 1.37
CA LYS A 214 11.74 -7.26 2.25
C LYS A 214 11.56 -7.74 3.68
N GLY A 215 10.37 -7.57 4.26
CA GLY A 215 10.09 -7.98 5.64
C GLY A 215 10.38 -9.47 5.86
N ASN A 216 9.82 -10.33 5.01
CA ASN A 216 10.03 -11.78 5.06
C ASN A 216 11.51 -12.15 4.97
N GLN A 217 12.25 -11.54 4.05
CA GLN A 217 13.67 -11.83 3.90
C GLN A 217 14.49 -11.36 5.10
N MET A 218 14.29 -10.13 5.59
CA MET A 218 15.08 -9.59 6.69
C MET A 218 14.76 -10.26 8.04
N ASN A 219 13.59 -10.90 8.13
CA ASN A 219 13.15 -11.67 9.30
C ASN A 219 13.26 -13.19 9.08
N LEU A 220 13.90 -13.64 7.99
CA LEU A 220 14.14 -15.06 7.77
C LEU A 220 15.06 -15.56 8.87
N LYS A 221 14.60 -16.56 9.62
CA LYS A 221 15.40 -17.23 10.64
C LYS A 221 15.71 -18.66 10.24
N THR A 222 16.79 -19.21 10.78
CA THR A 222 17.23 -20.59 10.50
C THR A 222 16.18 -21.62 10.90
N GLU A 223 15.38 -21.35 11.94
CA GLU A 223 14.33 -22.26 12.41
C GLU A 223 13.08 -22.26 11.50
N MET A 224 13.02 -21.37 10.51
CA MET A 224 11.94 -21.36 9.52
C MET A 224 12.23 -22.26 8.31
N ILE A 225 13.44 -22.84 8.26
CA ILE A 225 13.93 -23.66 7.16
C ILE A 225 13.75 -25.13 7.55
N ASP A 226 12.88 -25.82 6.83
CA ASP A 226 12.73 -27.25 6.91
C ASP A 226 13.60 -27.90 5.81
N TRP A 227 14.67 -28.57 6.23
CA TRP A 227 15.61 -29.23 5.33
C TRP A 227 15.15 -30.62 4.90
N GLU A 228 14.20 -31.23 5.62
CA GLU A 228 13.64 -32.54 5.27
C GLU A 228 12.60 -32.36 4.16
N GLU A 229 11.68 -31.41 4.38
CA GLU A 229 10.63 -31.08 3.41
C GLU A 229 11.10 -30.10 2.32
N MET A 230 12.33 -29.57 2.43
CA MET A 230 12.90 -28.59 1.51
C MET A 230 12.00 -27.34 1.32
N ILE A 231 11.45 -26.82 2.43
CA ILE A 231 10.52 -25.69 2.43
C ILE A 231 10.95 -24.62 3.47
N ILE A 232 10.74 -23.35 3.14
CA ILE A 232 10.85 -22.24 4.08
C ILE A 232 9.47 -21.65 4.36
N THR A 233 9.09 -21.60 5.63
CA THR A 233 7.73 -21.21 6.03
C THR A 233 7.70 -19.81 6.65
N PHE A 234 6.88 -18.93 6.07
CA PHE A 234 6.72 -17.54 6.51
C PHE A 234 5.29 -17.25 6.97
N LYS A 235 5.13 -16.29 7.88
CA LYS A 235 3.87 -15.56 8.06
C LYS A 235 3.88 -14.33 7.15
N GLN A 236 2.91 -14.24 6.25
CA GLN A 236 2.65 -13.08 5.40
C GLN A 236 1.55 -12.20 5.97
N LYS A 237 1.43 -11.00 5.40
CA LYS A 237 0.35 -10.05 5.69
C LYS A 237 -1.02 -10.72 5.74
N GLY A 238 -1.74 -10.47 6.83
CA GLY A 238 -3.02 -11.12 7.12
C GLY A 238 -2.89 -12.49 7.79
N ASN A 239 -1.75 -12.76 8.45
CA ASN A 239 -1.43 -13.99 9.18
C ASN A 239 -1.49 -15.27 8.33
N ARG A 240 -1.27 -15.14 7.01
CA ARG A 240 -1.29 -16.28 6.09
C ARG A 240 0.06 -16.98 6.11
N THR A 241 0.06 -18.29 6.16
CA THR A 241 1.27 -19.07 5.92
C THR A 241 1.66 -18.96 4.45
N PHE A 242 2.95 -18.82 4.17
CA PHE A 242 3.51 -18.87 2.83
C PHE A 242 4.73 -19.77 2.84
N GLU A 243 4.70 -20.76 1.99
CA GLU A 243 5.77 -21.73 1.83
C GLU A 243 6.60 -21.39 0.61
N LEU A 244 7.91 -21.39 0.77
CA LEU A 244 8.87 -21.16 -0.29
C LEU A 244 9.67 -22.45 -0.49
N PRO A 245 9.50 -23.16 -1.62
CA PRO A 245 10.34 -24.29 -1.97
C PRO A 245 11.81 -23.89 -2.00
N ILE A 246 12.66 -24.76 -1.46
CA ILE A 246 14.11 -24.65 -1.50
C ILE A 246 14.59 -25.28 -2.80
N THR A 247 14.72 -24.46 -3.85
CA THR A 247 15.33 -24.91 -5.12
C THR A 247 16.84 -25.12 -4.97
N PRO A 248 17.53 -25.82 -5.90
CA PRO A 248 18.97 -26.04 -5.80
C PRO A 248 19.80 -24.76 -5.64
N SER A 249 19.39 -23.65 -6.28
CA SER A 249 20.04 -22.34 -6.11
C SER A 249 19.85 -21.77 -4.70
N ILE A 250 18.67 -21.96 -4.11
CA ILE A 250 18.35 -21.52 -2.75
C ILE A 250 19.10 -22.38 -1.73
N GLU A 251 19.09 -23.71 -1.91
CA GLU A 251 19.84 -24.65 -1.08
C GLU A 251 21.33 -24.32 -1.08
N ASN A 252 21.94 -24.24 -2.26
CA ASN A 252 23.35 -23.92 -2.41
C ASN A 252 23.71 -22.59 -1.72
N PHE A 253 22.87 -21.56 -1.87
CA PHE A 253 23.04 -20.30 -1.16
C PHE A 253 22.98 -20.44 0.36
N LEU A 254 21.96 -21.14 0.87
CA LEU A 254 21.71 -21.32 2.30
C LEU A 254 22.69 -22.30 2.96
N LYS A 255 23.38 -23.15 2.19
CA LYS A 255 24.52 -23.95 2.65
C LYS A 255 25.87 -23.20 2.53
N GLY A 256 25.83 -21.94 2.10
CA GLY A 256 27.02 -21.11 1.98
C GLY A 256 27.86 -21.37 0.74
N GLY A 257 27.34 -22.07 -0.27
CA GLY A 257 28.02 -22.31 -1.54
C GLY A 257 28.16 -21.05 -2.40
N LYS A 258 28.95 -21.14 -3.48
CA LYS A 258 29.16 -20.02 -4.41
C LYS A 258 27.88 -19.69 -5.16
N ILE A 259 27.56 -18.40 -5.31
CA ILE A 259 26.30 -17.97 -5.95
C ILE A 259 26.39 -17.83 -7.48
N TYR A 260 27.59 -17.95 -8.03
CA TYR A 260 27.90 -18.03 -9.46
C TYR A 260 29.31 -18.59 -9.64
N ASP A 261 29.59 -19.21 -10.79
CA ASP A 261 30.81 -20.01 -11.02
C ASP A 261 32.11 -19.24 -10.77
N HIS A 262 32.19 -17.99 -11.22
CA HIS A 262 33.38 -17.13 -11.13
C HIS A 262 33.36 -16.23 -9.89
N GLU A 263 32.70 -16.65 -8.80
CA GLU A 263 32.80 -15.94 -7.52
C GLU A 263 34.22 -16.11 -6.96
N SER A 264 34.95 -15.00 -6.79
CA SER A 264 36.29 -15.02 -6.19
C SER A 264 36.23 -15.60 -4.77
N ASN A 265 37.31 -16.28 -4.36
CA ASN A 265 37.34 -16.92 -3.05
C ASN A 265 37.26 -15.88 -1.91
N GLU A 266 37.87 -14.70 -2.08
CA GLU A 266 37.77 -13.61 -1.09
C GLU A 266 36.33 -13.13 -0.94
N ASN A 267 35.63 -12.90 -2.06
CA ASN A 267 34.24 -12.45 -2.01
C ASN A 267 33.33 -13.52 -1.40
N HIS A 268 33.52 -14.78 -1.79
CA HIS A 268 32.80 -15.93 -1.24
C HIS A 268 32.95 -16.00 0.29
N ILE A 269 34.18 -15.99 0.80
CA ILE A 269 34.46 -16.03 2.24
C ILE A 269 33.82 -14.82 2.95
N ALA A 270 33.97 -13.62 2.39
CA ALA A 270 33.41 -12.40 2.97
C ALA A 270 31.88 -12.43 3.02
N ARG A 271 31.24 -13.04 2.01
CA ARG A 271 29.78 -13.17 1.91
C ARG A 271 29.24 -14.22 2.87
N VAL A 272 29.88 -15.38 2.95
CA VAL A 272 29.49 -16.47 3.87
C VAL A 272 29.60 -16.01 5.33
N LYS A 273 30.61 -15.20 5.67
CA LYS A 273 30.74 -14.59 7.00
C LYS A 273 29.55 -13.71 7.41
N GLU A 274 28.80 -13.19 6.45
CA GLU A 274 27.60 -12.36 6.68
C GLU A 274 26.29 -13.17 6.59
N LEU A 275 26.38 -14.51 6.62
CA LEU A 275 25.26 -15.43 6.78
C LEU A 275 25.34 -16.15 8.13
N ASN A 276 24.19 -16.32 8.77
CA ASN A 276 24.05 -17.22 9.91
C ASN A 276 23.64 -18.61 9.42
N LEU A 277 24.60 -19.51 9.29
CA LEU A 277 24.37 -20.86 8.75
C LEU A 277 24.31 -21.95 9.81
N THR A 278 24.73 -21.64 11.04
CA THR A 278 24.98 -22.66 12.07
C THR A 278 24.23 -22.41 13.38
N LYS A 279 23.78 -21.17 13.64
CA LYS A 279 23.16 -20.81 14.92
C LYS A 279 21.68 -20.49 14.74
N PRO A 280 20.82 -20.82 15.72
CA PRO A 280 19.47 -20.29 15.79
C PRO A 280 19.46 -18.75 15.64
N GLY A 281 18.55 -18.21 14.81
CA GLY A 281 18.38 -16.78 14.61
C GLY A 281 18.33 -16.33 13.15
N ASN A 282 18.50 -15.02 12.93
CA ASN A 282 18.34 -14.41 11.60
C ASN A 282 19.42 -14.89 10.63
N VAL A 283 19.03 -15.28 9.41
CA VAL A 283 19.93 -15.77 8.35
C VAL A 283 20.84 -14.65 7.83
N PHE A 284 20.30 -13.45 7.59
CA PHE A 284 21.07 -12.34 7.02
C PHE A 284 21.70 -11.48 8.12
N LEU A 285 23.02 -11.40 8.12
CA LEU A 285 23.79 -10.63 9.09
C LEU A 285 24.50 -9.43 8.45
N TYR A 286 24.85 -8.47 9.31
CA TYR A 286 25.84 -7.43 9.03
C TYR A 286 26.72 -7.27 10.25
N LYS A 287 28.01 -7.60 10.11
CA LYS A 287 28.98 -7.59 11.22
C LYS A 287 28.50 -8.44 12.41
N GLY A 288 27.98 -9.64 12.12
CA GLY A 288 27.51 -10.60 13.12
C GLY A 288 26.18 -10.26 13.79
N LYS A 289 25.48 -9.18 13.39
CA LYS A 289 24.18 -8.79 13.93
C LYS A 289 23.08 -8.91 12.88
N PRO A 290 21.81 -9.15 13.25
CA PRO A 290 20.69 -9.21 12.31
C PRO A 290 20.63 -7.98 11.40
N PHE A 291 20.60 -8.21 10.09
CA PHE A 291 20.62 -7.12 9.12
C PHE A 291 19.22 -6.54 8.90
N LYS A 292 19.00 -5.31 9.40
CA LYS A 292 17.64 -4.73 9.46
C LYS A 292 17.16 -4.11 8.14
N SER A 293 18.06 -3.65 7.27
CA SER A 293 17.66 -2.96 6.04
C SER A 293 18.79 -2.82 5.03
N ILE A 294 18.53 -3.29 3.81
CA ILE A 294 19.47 -3.17 2.69
C ILE A 294 19.39 -1.81 1.98
N ARG A 295 18.38 -0.98 2.29
CA ARG A 295 18.01 0.19 1.50
C ARG A 295 19.16 1.15 1.22
N LYS A 296 19.94 1.51 2.25
CA LYS A 296 21.05 2.45 2.09
C LYS A 296 22.13 1.86 1.18
N THR A 297 22.55 0.62 1.46
CA THR A 297 23.55 -0.08 0.64
C THR A 297 23.08 -0.27 -0.79
N HIS A 298 21.83 -0.70 -1.00
CA HIS A 298 21.17 -0.84 -2.30
C HIS A 298 21.21 0.47 -3.12
N THR A 299 20.85 1.60 -2.51
CA THR A 299 20.90 2.91 -3.17
C THR A 299 22.34 3.35 -3.45
N THR A 300 23.27 3.13 -2.51
CA THR A 300 24.68 3.47 -2.70
C THR A 300 25.32 2.65 -3.82
N SER A 301 25.08 1.34 -3.88
CA SER A 301 25.60 0.48 -4.95
C SER A 301 25.13 0.95 -6.33
N GLN A 302 23.84 1.28 -6.49
CA GLN A 302 23.32 1.80 -7.77
C GLN A 302 23.96 3.13 -8.18
N LYS A 303 24.21 4.04 -7.23
CA LYS A 303 24.88 5.30 -7.50
C LYS A 303 26.34 5.08 -7.93
N ASN A 304 27.05 4.18 -7.26
CA ASN A 304 28.43 3.85 -7.59
C ASN A 304 28.54 3.20 -8.98
N LEU A 305 27.50 2.48 -9.40
CA LEU A 305 27.38 1.88 -10.73
C LEU A 305 26.87 2.86 -11.80
N GLY A 306 26.63 4.13 -11.46
CA GLY A 306 26.18 5.13 -12.43
C GLY A 306 24.75 4.94 -12.93
N PHE A 307 23.86 4.29 -12.17
CA PHE A 307 22.48 4.08 -12.60
C PHE A 307 21.76 5.41 -12.80
N THR A 308 21.26 5.66 -14.02
CA THR A 308 20.50 6.87 -14.36
C THR A 308 19.18 6.97 -13.60
N LYS A 309 18.57 5.81 -13.31
CA LYS A 309 17.37 5.66 -12.49
C LYS A 309 17.67 4.86 -11.24
N ILE A 310 17.37 5.43 -10.08
CA ILE A 310 17.50 4.74 -8.80
C ILE A 310 16.24 3.95 -8.50
N TYR A 311 16.41 2.63 -8.41
CA TYR A 311 15.41 1.67 -8.00
C TYR A 311 15.41 1.52 -6.47
N ASN A 312 14.26 1.14 -5.92
CA ASN A 312 14.18 0.80 -4.51
C ASN A 312 14.39 -0.70 -4.32
N GLU A 313 14.63 -1.14 -3.09
CA GLU A 313 14.94 -2.54 -2.81
C GLU A 313 13.78 -3.51 -3.17
N HIS A 314 12.56 -3.00 -3.29
CA HIS A 314 11.39 -3.79 -3.72
C HIS A 314 11.32 -3.96 -5.24
N SER A 315 12.11 -3.19 -6.00
CA SER A 315 12.19 -3.31 -7.45
C SER A 315 12.72 -4.67 -7.90
N SER A 316 13.62 -5.32 -7.14
CA SER A 316 14.11 -6.67 -7.46
C SER A 316 12.96 -7.69 -7.50
N ARG A 317 12.02 -7.62 -6.54
CA ARG A 317 10.78 -8.44 -6.57
C ARG A 317 9.91 -8.13 -7.79
N HIS A 318 9.81 -6.86 -8.19
CA HIS A 318 9.09 -6.51 -9.42
C HIS A 318 9.80 -7.05 -10.66
N THR A 319 11.13 -7.12 -10.67
CA THR A 319 11.91 -7.74 -11.74
C THR A 319 11.64 -9.23 -11.81
N VAL A 320 11.65 -9.96 -10.70
CA VAL A 320 11.25 -11.37 -10.63
C VAL A 320 9.84 -11.57 -11.20
N GLY A 321 8.88 -10.75 -10.78
CA GLY A 321 7.52 -10.84 -11.32
C GLY A 321 7.41 -10.56 -12.82
N LYS A 322 8.25 -9.67 -13.37
CA LYS A 322 8.31 -9.43 -14.82
C LYS A 322 8.93 -10.62 -15.56
N ILE A 323 9.98 -11.23 -15.00
CA ILE A 323 10.65 -12.41 -15.57
C ILE A 323 9.67 -13.57 -15.65
N VAL A 324 9.04 -13.94 -14.54
CA VAL A 324 8.02 -15.01 -14.50
C VAL A 324 6.87 -14.69 -15.45
N GLY A 325 6.40 -13.44 -15.45
CA GLY A 325 5.32 -13.02 -16.34
C GLY A 325 5.66 -13.16 -17.82
N LYS A 326 6.92 -12.92 -18.20
CA LYS A 326 7.42 -13.08 -19.57
C LYS A 326 7.64 -14.55 -19.93
N LEU A 327 8.17 -15.35 -19.02
CA LEU A 327 8.53 -16.75 -19.26
C LEU A 327 7.31 -17.70 -19.23
N SER A 328 6.38 -17.45 -18.30
CA SER A 328 5.39 -18.46 -17.90
C SER A 328 3.98 -17.90 -17.72
N GLY A 329 3.77 -16.61 -17.93
CA GLY A 329 2.45 -15.97 -17.87
C GLY A 329 2.10 -15.32 -16.52
N ARG A 330 1.03 -14.52 -16.53
CA ARG A 330 0.64 -13.63 -15.40
C ARG A 330 0.07 -14.38 -14.20
N ASP A 331 -0.58 -15.51 -14.42
CA ASP A 331 -1.13 -16.39 -13.39
C ASP A 331 -0.02 -16.98 -12.51
N LYS A 332 1.08 -17.43 -13.14
CA LYS A 332 2.26 -17.97 -12.47
C LYS A 332 2.92 -16.94 -11.56
N VAL A 333 2.99 -15.68 -11.98
CA VAL A 333 3.51 -14.57 -11.14
C VAL A 333 2.80 -14.50 -9.78
N MET A 334 1.48 -14.73 -9.75
CA MET A 334 0.72 -14.66 -8.49
C MET A 334 1.08 -15.80 -7.55
N LYS A 335 1.17 -17.02 -8.09
CA LYS A 335 1.55 -18.24 -7.36
C LYS A 335 2.97 -18.14 -6.83
N THR A 336 3.93 -17.73 -7.67
CA THR A 336 5.34 -17.58 -7.30
C THR A 336 5.54 -16.52 -6.22
N LEU A 337 4.91 -15.35 -6.36
CA LEU A 337 5.10 -14.25 -5.42
C LEU A 337 4.21 -14.34 -4.15
N GLY A 338 3.27 -15.29 -4.07
CA GLY A 338 2.34 -15.39 -2.95
C GLY A 338 1.41 -14.17 -2.87
N HIS A 339 0.89 -13.71 -4.00
CA HIS A 339 -0.09 -12.64 -4.04
C HIS A 339 -1.50 -13.22 -3.85
N SER A 340 -2.12 -12.92 -2.71
CA SER A 340 -3.43 -13.44 -2.33
C SER A 340 -4.62 -12.92 -3.14
N ASN A 341 -4.42 -11.96 -4.06
CA ASN A 341 -5.54 -11.37 -4.80
C ASN A 341 -5.17 -10.57 -6.05
N ILE A 342 -6.07 -10.60 -7.04
CA ILE A 342 -6.57 -9.34 -7.63
C ILE A 342 -8.04 -9.10 -7.19
N LYS A 343 -8.91 -10.11 -7.23
CA LYS A 343 -10.20 -10.21 -6.49
C LYS A 343 -10.52 -11.71 -6.23
N THR A 344 -10.86 -12.03 -4.98
CA THR A 344 -11.15 -13.36 -4.39
C THR A 344 -10.08 -14.47 -4.32
N SER A 345 -10.13 -15.14 -3.17
CA SER A 345 -9.30 -16.20 -2.61
C SER A 345 -9.40 -17.54 -3.35
N LYS A 346 -8.25 -18.07 -3.79
CA LYS A 346 -8.07 -19.51 -4.00
C LYS A 346 -7.37 -20.10 -2.77
N ILE A 347 -7.92 -21.21 -2.30
CA ILE A 347 -7.28 -22.14 -1.36
C ILE A 347 -6.02 -22.64 -2.07
N TYR A 348 -4.88 -22.60 -1.38
CA TYR A 348 -3.61 -23.09 -1.91
C TYR A 348 -3.75 -24.61 -2.11
N ASP A 349 -3.47 -25.06 -3.33
CA ASP A 349 -3.41 -26.46 -3.73
C ASP A 349 -1.92 -26.84 -3.89
N ASP A 350 -1.55 -28.11 -3.75
CA ASP A 350 -0.16 -28.57 -3.86
C ASP A 350 0.44 -28.21 -5.23
N SER A 351 -0.43 -28.10 -6.25
CA SER A 351 -0.10 -27.57 -7.58
C SER A 351 0.45 -26.13 -7.59
N ASP A 352 0.21 -25.32 -6.55
CA ASP A 352 0.80 -23.99 -6.38
C ASP A 352 2.26 -24.05 -5.93
N LEU A 353 2.60 -25.06 -5.11
CA LEU A 353 3.95 -25.24 -4.58
C LEU A 353 4.89 -25.75 -5.67
N GLU A 354 4.47 -26.78 -6.40
CA GLU A 354 5.23 -27.32 -7.54
C GLU A 354 5.48 -26.24 -8.61
N VAL A 355 4.45 -25.49 -8.97
CA VAL A 355 4.58 -24.37 -9.90
C VAL A 355 5.55 -23.31 -9.37
N ARG A 356 5.50 -23.01 -8.07
CA ARG A 356 6.43 -22.06 -7.46
C ARG A 356 7.87 -22.58 -7.56
N GLU A 357 8.11 -23.83 -7.24
CA GLU A 357 9.43 -24.46 -7.32
C GLU A 357 10.00 -24.39 -8.75
N GLN A 358 9.23 -24.82 -9.75
CA GLN A 358 9.63 -24.82 -11.16
C GLN A 358 10.02 -23.41 -11.64
N GLU A 359 9.22 -22.39 -11.30
CA GLU A 359 9.49 -21.02 -11.69
C GLU A 359 10.70 -20.44 -10.96
N LEU A 360 10.87 -20.74 -9.67
CA LEU A 360 12.03 -20.30 -8.90
C LEU A 360 13.33 -20.95 -9.40
N LYS A 361 13.28 -22.21 -9.87
CA LYS A 361 14.42 -22.88 -10.47
C LYS A 361 14.88 -22.16 -11.74
N LYS A 362 13.96 -21.88 -12.68
CA LYS A 362 14.24 -21.10 -13.90
C LYS A 362 14.85 -19.73 -13.60
N ILE A 363 14.33 -19.04 -12.58
CA ILE A 363 14.85 -17.73 -12.15
C ILE A 363 16.27 -17.88 -11.57
N GLY A 364 16.49 -18.88 -10.72
CA GLY A 364 17.81 -19.17 -10.13
C GLY A 364 18.88 -19.37 -11.20
N ASP A 365 18.60 -20.24 -12.17
CA ASP A 365 19.53 -20.54 -13.27
C ASP A 365 19.83 -19.28 -14.10
N MET A 366 18.80 -18.51 -14.44
CA MET A 366 18.93 -17.29 -15.23
C MET A 366 19.73 -16.21 -14.48
N VAL A 367 19.44 -15.99 -13.19
CA VAL A 367 20.14 -14.99 -12.37
C VAL A 367 21.60 -15.36 -12.20
N SER A 368 21.90 -16.62 -11.87
CA SER A 368 23.28 -17.10 -11.72
C SER A 368 24.08 -16.95 -13.02
N THR A 369 23.48 -17.30 -14.17
CA THR A 369 24.09 -17.12 -15.49
C THR A 369 24.38 -15.65 -15.79
N MET A 370 23.41 -14.75 -15.58
CA MET A 370 23.60 -13.32 -15.85
C MET A 370 24.67 -12.69 -14.95
N VAL A 371 24.71 -13.06 -13.67
CA VAL A 371 25.73 -12.54 -12.74
C VAL A 371 27.12 -13.04 -13.13
N SER A 372 27.23 -14.31 -13.54
CA SER A 372 28.45 -14.93 -14.05
C SER A 372 29.01 -14.17 -15.27
N THR A 373 28.16 -13.85 -16.25
CA THR A 373 28.55 -13.06 -17.43
C THR A 373 29.07 -11.66 -17.06
N MET A 374 28.45 -10.99 -16.09
CA MET A 374 28.82 -9.63 -15.69
C MET A 374 30.17 -9.57 -14.95
N GLN A 375 30.56 -10.63 -14.23
CA GLN A 375 31.86 -10.68 -13.55
C GLN A 375 33.01 -10.94 -14.53
N LYS A 376 32.84 -11.88 -15.47
CA LYS A 376 33.84 -12.15 -16.52
C LYS A 376 34.26 -10.89 -17.27
N GLY A 377 33.28 -10.10 -17.72
CA GLY A 377 33.56 -8.86 -18.43
C GLY A 377 34.34 -7.82 -17.61
N LYS A 378 34.33 -7.90 -16.27
CA LYS A 378 35.09 -7.01 -15.40
C LYS A 378 36.56 -7.43 -15.28
N GLU A 379 36.80 -8.73 -15.16
CA GLU A 379 38.16 -9.29 -15.11
C GLU A 379 38.92 -8.96 -16.40
N ASP A 380 38.27 -9.14 -17.56
CA ASP A 380 38.83 -8.83 -18.87
C ASP A 380 39.18 -7.33 -19.07
N ILE A 381 38.45 -6.43 -18.42
CA ILE A 381 38.72 -4.98 -18.44
C ILE A 381 39.86 -4.61 -17.48
N SER A 382 40.01 -5.32 -16.36
CA SER A 382 41.07 -5.04 -15.38
C SER A 382 42.46 -5.56 -15.79
N GLN A 383 42.52 -6.48 -16.74
CA GLN A 383 43.76 -7.06 -17.28
C GLN A 383 44.30 -6.31 -18.51
N LYS A 384 43.56 -5.34 -19.04
CA LYS A 384 44.00 -4.40 -20.08
C LYS A 384 44.34 -3.07 -19.44
#